data_AF-X0ZKN6-F1
#
_entry.id   AF-X0ZKN6-F1
#
_cell.length_a   1.000
_cell.length_b   1.000
_cell.length_c   1.000
_cell.angle_alpha   90.00
_cell.angle_beta   90.00
_cell.angle_gamma   90.00
#
_symmetry.space_group_name_H-M   'P 1'
#
loop_
_entity.id
_entity.type
_entity.pdbx_description
1 polymer ?
#
loop_
_entity_poly.entity_id
_entity_poly.type
_entity_poly.pdbx_seq_one_letter_code
_entity_poly.pdbx_strand_id
1 'polypeptide(L)'
;MEKMVRSPAVAGTFYEGTKKALLKQIEDCYTHPVGPGKLPTLSSKKEGKIMGLVSPHAGYLYSGPVAAWGFYQVVGEEIPEVVVILGPNHRGFGAPVAIAGKGRWQTPLGESQIEEELAEKIIEFSPLIREDKKAHQREHSLEVQLPFL
;
A
#
# COMPACT_ATOMS: atom_id res chain seq x y z
N MET A 1 -20.41 13.83 8.71
CA MET A 1 -19.42 14.38 7.77
C MET A 1 -19.10 13.30 6.76
N GLU A 2 -19.12 13.64 5.48
CA GLU A 2 -18.91 12.69 4.38
C GLU A 2 -17.49 12.10 4.49
N LYS A 3 -17.37 10.77 4.58
CA LYS A 3 -16.07 10.11 4.67
C LYS A 3 -15.35 10.29 3.34
N MET A 4 -14.18 10.92 3.36
CA MET A 4 -13.37 11.11 2.18
C MET A 4 -12.72 9.77 1.80
N VAL A 5 -13.18 9.15 0.72
CA VAL A 5 -12.67 7.87 0.25
C VAL A 5 -12.03 8.04 -1.13
N ARG A 6 -10.77 7.65 -1.27
CA ARG A 6 -10.09 7.53 -2.56
C ARG A 6 -10.43 6.17 -3.16
N SER A 7 -11.22 6.17 -4.22
CA SER A 7 -11.48 4.97 -5.03
C SER A 7 -10.19 4.43 -5.68
N PRO A 8 -10.10 3.11 -5.95
CA PRO A 8 -8.94 2.55 -6.63
C PRO A 8 -8.87 3.09 -8.06
N ALA A 9 -7.68 3.51 -8.48
CA ALA A 9 -7.41 4.03 -9.81
C ALA A 9 -6.94 2.94 -10.77
N VAL A 10 -6.44 1.80 -10.26
CA VAL A 10 -5.83 0.74 -11.08
C VAL A 10 -6.35 -0.68 -10.79
N ALA A 11 -7.39 -0.83 -9.96
CA ALA A 11 -8.12 -2.09 -9.83
C ALA A 11 -8.67 -2.56 -11.19
N GLY A 12 -8.48 -3.84 -11.51
CA GLY A 12 -8.81 -4.43 -12.81
C GLY A 12 -7.76 -4.20 -13.91
N THR A 13 -6.67 -3.48 -13.63
CA THR A 13 -5.58 -3.23 -14.61
C THR A 13 -4.21 -3.60 -14.07
N PHE A 14 -3.85 -3.14 -12.86
CA PHE A 14 -2.57 -3.50 -12.22
C PHE A 14 -2.72 -4.71 -11.32
N TYR A 15 -3.89 -4.90 -10.72
CA TYR A 15 -4.26 -6.04 -9.89
C TYR A 15 -5.75 -6.34 -10.12
N GLU A 16 -6.21 -7.50 -9.69
CA GLU A 16 -7.58 -7.96 -9.94
C GLU A 16 -8.66 -7.04 -9.34
N GLY A 17 -9.74 -6.83 -10.09
CA GLY A 17 -10.77 -5.84 -9.75
C GLY A 17 -11.81 -6.30 -8.71
N THR A 18 -11.79 -7.58 -8.31
CA THR A 18 -12.79 -8.15 -7.38
C THR A 18 -12.11 -8.78 -6.17
N LYS A 19 -12.77 -8.75 -5.01
CA LYS A 19 -12.23 -9.31 -3.76
C LYS A 19 -11.70 -10.74 -3.92
N LYS A 20 -12.51 -11.63 -4.50
CA LYS A 20 -12.16 -13.05 -4.67
C LYS A 20 -10.96 -13.24 -5.59
N ALA A 21 -10.94 -12.56 -6.74
CA ALA A 21 -9.85 -12.67 -7.70
C ALA A 21 -8.55 -12.05 -7.15
N LEU A 22 -8.65 -10.94 -6.43
CA LEU A 22 -7.50 -10.28 -5.82
C LEU A 22 -6.85 -11.10 -4.71
N LEU A 23 -7.65 -11.71 -3.82
CA LEU A 23 -7.12 -12.65 -2.82
C LEU A 23 -6.39 -13.81 -3.49
N LYS A 24 -6.98 -14.40 -4.53
CA LYS A 24 -6.33 -15.47 -5.29
C LYS A 24 -5.04 -15.01 -5.96
N GLN A 25 -5.02 -13.82 -6.56
CA GLN A 25 -3.82 -13.26 -7.18
C GLN A 25 -2.71 -13.01 -6.16
N ILE A 26 -3.03 -12.57 -4.94
CA ILE A 26 -2.06 -12.38 -3.86
C ILE A 26 -1.50 -13.73 -3.40
N GLU A 27 -2.35 -14.74 -3.19
CA GLU A 27 -1.90 -16.12 -2.88
C GLU A 27 -0.98 -16.67 -3.98
N ASP A 28 -1.32 -16.42 -5.24
CA ASP A 28 -0.50 -16.81 -6.38
C ASP A 28 0.84 -16.08 -6.39
N CYS A 29 0.89 -14.79 -6.01
CA CYS A 29 2.14 -14.06 -5.84
C CYS A 29 3.03 -14.70 -4.76
N TYR A 30 2.46 -15.10 -3.62
CA TYR A 30 3.21 -15.78 -2.56
C TYR A 30 3.72 -17.16 -2.98
N THR A 31 2.93 -17.90 -3.76
CA THR A 31 3.22 -19.29 -4.16
C THR A 31 3.95 -19.42 -5.50
N HIS A 32 4.14 -18.32 -6.23
CA HIS A 32 4.83 -18.29 -7.51
C HIS A 32 6.29 -18.79 -7.39
N PRO A 33 6.87 -19.44 -8.42
CA PRO A 33 8.26 -19.94 -8.39
C PRO A 33 9.33 -18.88 -8.11
N VAL A 34 9.07 -17.61 -8.42
CA VAL A 34 9.96 -16.46 -8.10
C VAL A 34 9.55 -15.68 -6.85
N GLY A 35 8.42 -16.04 -6.24
CA GLY A 35 7.99 -15.54 -4.94
C GLY A 35 8.47 -16.44 -3.80
N PRO A 36 7.96 -16.24 -2.57
CA PRO A 36 8.30 -17.06 -1.39
C PRO A 36 8.05 -18.57 -1.53
N GLY A 37 7.23 -18.98 -2.50
CA GLY A 37 6.84 -20.37 -2.75
C GLY A 37 5.81 -20.91 -1.75
N LYS A 38 5.34 -20.09 -0.80
CA LYS A 38 4.37 -20.48 0.23
C LYS A 38 3.73 -19.24 0.87
N LEU A 39 2.57 -19.45 1.47
CA LEU A 39 1.88 -18.41 2.24
C LEU A 39 2.65 -18.12 3.54
N PRO A 40 2.65 -16.85 4.00
CA PRO A 40 3.27 -16.50 5.26
C PRO A 40 2.46 -17.03 6.46
N THR A 41 3.15 -17.27 7.57
CA THR A 41 2.50 -17.44 8.89
C THR A 41 2.53 -16.10 9.59
N LEU A 42 1.37 -15.58 10.00
CA LEU A 42 1.30 -14.27 10.63
C LEU A 42 1.91 -14.30 12.04
N SER A 43 2.78 -13.33 12.32
CA SER A 43 3.30 -13.08 13.67
C SER A 43 2.19 -12.58 14.58
N SER A 44 2.31 -12.89 15.88
CA SER A 44 1.49 -12.28 16.93
C SER A 44 2.11 -11.00 17.50
N LYS A 45 3.35 -10.66 17.09
CA LYS A 45 4.04 -9.46 17.56
C LYS A 45 3.58 -8.25 16.76
N LYS A 46 3.43 -7.12 17.47
CA LYS A 46 3.15 -5.82 16.85
C LYS A 46 4.41 -5.05 16.46
N GLU A 47 5.54 -5.43 17.06
CA GLU A 47 6.83 -4.80 16.90
C GLU A 47 7.90 -5.87 16.71
N GLY A 48 8.75 -5.65 15.72
CA GLY A 48 9.87 -6.47 15.29
C GLY A 48 11.06 -5.61 14.93
N LYS A 49 12.00 -6.16 14.17
CA LYS A 49 13.24 -5.49 13.79
C LYS A 49 13.18 -4.89 12.38
N ILE A 50 12.12 -5.14 11.62
CA ILE A 50 12.04 -4.72 10.22
C ILE A 50 11.47 -3.31 10.17
N MET A 51 12.38 -2.33 10.09
CA MET A 51 12.00 -0.91 10.07
C MET A 51 11.46 -0.42 8.72
N GLY A 52 11.61 -1.20 7.65
CA GLY A 52 11.16 -0.79 6.32
C GLY A 52 11.39 -1.81 5.22
N LEU A 53 10.70 -1.61 4.10
CA LEU A 53 10.72 -2.44 2.92
C LEU A 53 10.81 -1.56 1.66
N VAL A 54 11.63 -1.97 0.69
CA VAL A 54 11.57 -1.46 -0.68
C VAL A 54 10.81 -2.46 -1.53
N SER A 55 9.67 -2.04 -2.09
CA SER A 55 8.77 -2.90 -2.86
C SER A 55 8.53 -2.35 -4.27
N PRO A 56 8.54 -3.19 -5.32
CA PRO A 56 8.17 -2.77 -6.66
C PRO A 56 6.67 -2.45 -6.75
N HIS A 57 6.29 -1.59 -7.70
CA HIS A 57 4.91 -1.12 -7.88
C HIS A 57 4.39 -1.28 -9.32
N ALA A 58 4.93 -2.21 -10.10
CA ALA A 58 4.32 -2.60 -11.37
C ALA A 58 3.04 -3.43 -11.12
N GLY A 59 2.31 -3.77 -12.19
CA GLY A 59 1.17 -4.68 -12.09
C GLY A 59 1.58 -6.03 -11.49
N TYR A 60 0.68 -6.66 -10.74
CA TYR A 60 0.94 -7.89 -9.98
C TYR A 60 1.41 -9.06 -10.84
N LEU A 61 0.95 -9.11 -12.09
CA LEU A 61 1.44 -10.07 -13.09
C LEU A 61 2.98 -10.03 -13.25
N TYR A 62 3.58 -8.84 -13.13
CA TYR A 62 5.00 -8.62 -13.37
C TYR A 62 5.81 -8.58 -12.08
N SER A 63 5.33 -7.86 -11.06
CA SER A 63 6.11 -7.60 -9.84
C SER A 63 5.50 -8.16 -8.56
N GLY A 64 4.28 -8.67 -8.59
CA GLY A 64 3.58 -9.20 -7.41
C GLY A 64 4.38 -10.28 -6.69
N PRO A 65 4.90 -11.32 -7.38
CA PRO A 65 5.75 -12.33 -6.76
C PRO A 65 7.01 -11.78 -6.08
N VAL A 66 7.63 -10.75 -6.66
CA VAL A 66 8.82 -10.12 -6.09
C VAL A 66 8.46 -9.28 -4.87
N ALA A 67 7.38 -8.50 -4.94
CA ALA A 67 6.85 -7.74 -3.80
C ALA A 67 6.51 -8.66 -2.62
N ALA A 68 5.94 -9.84 -2.89
CA ALA A 68 5.53 -10.82 -1.88
C ALA A 68 6.69 -11.26 -0.96
N TRP A 69 7.95 -11.25 -1.40
CA TRP A 69 9.09 -11.54 -0.52
C TRP A 69 9.20 -10.56 0.65
N GLY A 70 9.01 -9.27 0.38
CA GLY A 70 9.08 -8.24 1.41
C GLY A 70 7.98 -8.40 2.45
N PHE A 71 6.73 -8.48 1.98
CA PHE A 71 5.59 -8.67 2.85
C PHE A 71 5.66 -9.99 3.63
N TYR A 72 6.12 -11.08 3.00
CA TYR A 72 6.32 -12.38 3.65
C TYR A 72 7.25 -12.27 4.86
N GLN A 73 8.37 -11.55 4.73
CA GLN A 73 9.32 -11.37 5.84
C GLN A 73 8.73 -10.49 6.95
N VAL A 74 8.10 -9.36 6.58
CA VAL A 74 7.48 -8.44 7.55
C VAL A 74 6.43 -9.18 8.36
N VAL A 75 5.39 -9.75 7.73
CA VAL A 75 4.26 -10.34 8.45
C VAL A 75 4.63 -11.62 9.20
N GLY A 76 5.73 -12.28 8.82
CA GLY A 76 6.30 -13.42 9.55
C GLY A 76 7.00 -13.02 10.85
N GLU A 77 7.43 -11.76 10.97
CA GLU A 77 8.12 -11.25 12.15
C GLU A 77 7.22 -10.36 13.01
N GLU A 78 6.44 -9.47 12.40
CA GLU A 78 5.59 -8.47 13.05
C GLU A 78 4.38 -8.07 12.19
N ILE A 79 3.31 -7.63 12.84
CA ILE A 79 2.15 -7.02 12.20
C ILE A 79 2.07 -5.56 12.68
N PRO A 80 2.63 -4.60 11.91
CA PRO A 80 2.67 -3.21 12.33
C PRO A 80 1.25 -2.63 12.37
N GLU A 81 0.97 -1.82 13.39
CA GLU A 81 -0.33 -1.13 13.50
C GLU A 81 -0.48 0.01 12.48
N VAL A 82 0.64 0.66 12.12
CA VAL A 82 0.69 1.79 11.20
C VAL A 82 1.83 1.58 10.22
N VAL A 83 1.54 1.74 8.92
CA VAL A 83 2.52 1.64 7.83
C VAL A 83 2.57 2.97 7.08
N VAL A 84 3.78 3.54 6.96
CA VAL A 84 4.02 4.73 6.13
C VAL A 84 4.49 4.27 4.76
N ILE A 85 3.74 4.59 3.71
CA ILE A 85 4.08 4.23 2.33
C ILE A 85 4.60 5.47 1.60
N LEU A 86 5.81 5.39 1.08
CA LEU A 86 6.48 6.44 0.32
C LEU A 86 6.64 5.97 -1.12
N GLY A 87 6.31 6.82 -2.09
CA GLY A 87 6.34 6.44 -3.49
C GLY A 87 6.50 7.64 -4.41
N PRO A 88 6.97 7.42 -5.65
CA PRO A 88 7.09 8.47 -6.64
C PRO A 88 5.73 8.98 -7.12
N ASN A 89 5.74 10.21 -7.63
CA ASN A 89 4.63 10.81 -8.36
C ASN A 89 4.91 10.72 -9.88
N HIS A 90 4.32 9.74 -10.55
CA HIS A 90 4.47 9.51 -11.99
C HIS A 90 3.61 10.45 -12.83
N ARG A 91 2.56 11.03 -12.22
CA ARG A 91 1.61 11.91 -12.92
C ARG A 91 2.05 13.37 -12.94
N GLY A 92 2.88 13.78 -11.99
CA GLY A 92 3.28 15.18 -11.80
C GLY A 92 2.15 16.08 -11.33
N PHE A 93 1.06 15.53 -10.80
CA PHE A 93 -0.06 16.32 -10.28
C PHE A 93 0.17 16.71 -8.83
N GLY A 94 -0.33 17.90 -8.46
CA GLY A 94 -0.32 18.38 -7.08
C GLY A 94 1.04 18.86 -6.59
N ALA A 95 1.23 18.84 -5.28
CA ALA A 95 2.47 19.26 -4.63
C ALA A 95 3.67 18.35 -4.98
N PRO A 96 4.92 18.88 -4.94
CA PRO A 96 6.14 18.09 -5.14
C PRO A 96 6.28 16.93 -4.14
N VAL A 97 5.87 17.15 -2.88
CA VAL A 97 5.72 16.11 -1.86
C VAL A 97 4.30 16.21 -1.32
N ALA A 98 3.50 15.19 -1.61
CA ALA A 98 2.09 15.12 -1.25
C ALA A 98 1.83 13.99 -0.25
N ILE A 99 0.92 14.24 0.68
CA ILE A 99 0.43 13.24 1.63
C ILE A 99 -1.10 13.16 1.59
N ALA A 100 -1.63 11.96 1.72
CA ALA A 100 -3.04 11.75 2.00
C ALA A 100 -3.25 11.94 3.51
N GLY A 101 -3.62 13.15 3.93
CA GLY A 101 -3.68 13.52 5.34
C GLY A 101 -4.89 12.99 6.10
N LYS A 102 -5.99 12.71 5.39
CA LYS A 102 -7.28 12.33 5.99
C LYS A 102 -8.04 11.33 5.14
N GLY A 103 -8.97 10.62 5.76
CA GLY A 103 -9.91 9.74 5.08
C GLY A 103 -9.41 8.32 4.88
N ARG A 104 -9.75 7.72 3.73
CA ARG A 104 -9.57 6.29 3.47
C ARG A 104 -9.18 6.00 2.03
N TRP A 105 -8.45 4.91 1.81
CA TRP A 105 -8.15 4.38 0.50
C TRP A 105 -8.91 3.07 0.30
N GLN A 106 -9.68 2.99 -0.79
CA GLN A 106 -10.46 1.81 -1.10
C GLN A 106 -9.68 0.90 -2.06
N THR A 107 -9.73 -0.40 -1.78
CA THR A 107 -9.35 -1.48 -2.67
C THR A 107 -10.51 -2.49 -2.77
N PRO A 108 -10.45 -3.50 -3.65
CA PRO A 108 -11.42 -4.59 -3.65
C PRO A 108 -11.44 -5.41 -2.35
N LEU A 109 -10.41 -5.31 -1.49
CA LEU A 109 -10.36 -6.01 -0.20
C LEU A 109 -11.06 -5.24 0.92
N GLY A 110 -11.24 -3.92 0.77
CA GLY A 110 -11.86 -3.06 1.78
C GLY A 110 -11.27 -1.65 1.76
N GLU A 111 -11.48 -0.93 2.86
CA GLU A 111 -10.94 0.42 3.05
C GLU A 111 -9.76 0.38 4.04
N SER A 112 -8.64 0.99 3.66
CA SER A 112 -7.53 1.30 4.55
C SER A 112 -7.72 2.71 5.10
N GLN A 113 -7.73 2.87 6.42
CA GLN A 113 -7.87 4.16 7.08
C GLN A 113 -6.52 4.89 7.17
N ILE A 114 -6.51 6.20 6.90
CA ILE A 114 -5.35 7.05 7.17
C ILE A 114 -5.21 7.24 8.69
N GLU A 115 -3.99 7.11 9.20
CA GLU A 115 -3.63 7.54 10.55
C GLU A 115 -3.48 9.07 10.53
N GLU A 116 -4.57 9.78 10.84
CA GLU A 116 -4.67 11.23 10.63
C GLU A 116 -3.77 12.03 11.58
N GLU A 117 -3.57 11.56 12.82
CA GLU A 117 -2.72 12.24 13.81
C GLU A 117 -1.22 12.20 13.40
N LEU A 118 -0.76 11.05 12.91
CA LEU A 118 0.59 10.89 12.38
C LEU A 118 0.77 11.69 11.10
N ALA A 119 -0.22 11.66 10.20
CA ALA A 119 -0.16 12.43 8.97
C ALA A 119 -0.08 13.93 9.24
N GLU A 120 -0.84 14.45 10.22
CA GLU A 120 -0.77 15.84 10.67
C GLU A 120 0.62 16.20 11.21
N LYS A 121 1.19 15.36 12.10
CA LYS A 121 2.55 15.56 12.60
C LYS A 121 3.61 15.58 11.49
N ILE A 122 3.46 14.75 10.45
CA ILE A 122 4.36 14.73 9.29
C ILE A 122 4.25 16.03 8.49
N ILE A 123 3.03 16.55 8.29
CA ILE A 123 2.81 17.82 7.59
C ILE A 123 3.44 18.98 8.38
N GLU A 124 3.23 19.03 9.69
CA GLU A 124 3.79 20.07 10.57
C GLU A 124 5.33 20.03 10.62
N PHE A 125 5.93 18.85 10.48
CA PHE A 125 7.37 18.68 10.53
C PHE A 125 8.12 19.37 9.38
N SER A 126 7.49 19.53 8.21
CA SER A 126 8.16 20.12 7.04
C SER A 126 7.22 20.91 6.13
N PRO A 127 7.54 22.18 5.81
CA PRO A 127 6.73 23.00 4.89
C PRO A 127 6.75 22.50 3.44
N LEU A 128 7.60 21.50 3.12
CA LEU A 128 7.65 20.86 1.81
C LEU A 128 6.49 19.88 1.58
N ILE A 129 5.90 19.35 2.66
CA ILE A 129 4.85 18.34 2.61
C ILE A 129 3.49 19.04 2.62
N ARG A 130 2.62 18.69 1.68
CA ARG A 130 1.27 19.26 1.61
C ARG A 130 0.23 18.16 1.49
N GLU A 131 -0.89 18.34 2.19
CA GLU A 131 -2.07 17.52 1.92
C GLU A 131 -2.59 17.84 0.51
N ASP A 132 -2.56 16.86 -0.40
CA ASP A 132 -2.99 17.09 -1.79
C ASP A 132 -3.64 15.84 -2.41
N LYS A 133 -4.97 15.85 -2.47
CA LYS A 133 -5.76 14.76 -3.05
C LYS A 133 -5.54 14.60 -4.54
N LYS A 134 -5.22 15.68 -5.27
CA LYS A 134 -5.03 15.63 -6.73
C LYS A 134 -3.77 14.82 -7.08
N ALA A 135 -2.74 14.91 -6.24
CA ALA A 135 -1.52 14.10 -6.39
C ALA A 135 -1.83 12.59 -6.32
N HIS A 136 -2.78 12.18 -5.47
CA HIS A 136 -3.09 10.77 -5.25
C HIS A 136 -4.19 10.20 -6.15
N GLN A 137 -5.03 11.05 -6.77
CA GLN A 137 -6.26 10.62 -7.43
C GLN A 137 -6.05 9.58 -8.55
N ARG A 138 -4.94 9.65 -9.28
CA ARG A 138 -4.61 8.75 -10.41
C ARG A 138 -3.20 8.17 -10.33
N GLU A 139 -2.56 8.30 -9.18
CA GLU A 139 -1.25 7.74 -8.90
C GLU A 139 -1.40 6.31 -8.37
N HIS A 140 -0.54 5.41 -8.82
CA HIS A 140 -0.65 3.97 -8.57
C HIS A 140 0.41 3.45 -7.60
N SER A 141 1.55 4.14 -7.48
CA SER A 141 2.72 3.66 -6.74
C SER A 141 2.41 3.23 -5.30
N LEU A 142 1.56 3.99 -4.61
CA LEU A 142 1.08 3.67 -3.26
C LEU A 142 -0.06 2.66 -3.27
N GLU A 143 -1.02 2.81 -4.21
CA GLU A 143 -2.23 1.99 -4.27
C GLU A 143 -1.90 0.50 -4.40
N VAL A 144 -0.94 0.15 -5.25
CA VAL A 144 -0.59 -1.25 -5.51
C VAL A 144 0.11 -1.93 -4.32
N GLN A 145 0.49 -1.19 -3.28
CA GLN A 145 1.00 -1.79 -2.04
C GLN A 145 -0.15 -2.16 -1.10
N LEU A 146 -1.28 -1.44 -1.16
CA LEU A 146 -2.39 -1.59 -0.21
C LEU A 146 -2.99 -2.99 -0.16
N PRO A 147 -3.19 -3.74 -1.28
CA PRO A 147 -3.77 -5.07 -1.17
C PRO A 147 -2.87 -6.10 -0.48
N PHE A 148 -1.56 -5.85 -0.36
CA PHE A 148 -0.65 -6.71 0.39
C PHE A 148 -0.66 -6.44 1.91
N LEU A 149 -1.21 -5.30 2.34
CA LEU A 149 -1.41 -4.93 3.74
C LEU A 149 -2.73 -5.49 4.28
#